data_AF-A0A5M5BMJ8-F1
#
_entry.id   AF-A0A5M5BMJ8-F1
#
_cell.length_a   1.000
_cell.length_b   1.000
_cell.length_c   1.000
_cell.angle_alpha   90.00
_cell.angle_beta   90.00
_cell.angle_gamma   90.00
#
_symmetry.space_group_name_H-M   'P 1'
#
loop_
_entity.id
_entity.type
_entity.pdbx_description
1 polymer ?
#
loop_
_entity_poly.entity_id
_entity_poly.type
_entity_poly.pdbx_seq_one_letter_code
_entity_poly.pdbx_strand_id
1 'polypeptide(L)'
;GTSYFFPAIAMASHISASPNHQTFRRIPLKYRIDVAMSGRLGMEIQPQDMTTEEKELCKKAIAEYKEIRSVVQFGDIYRLISPYEKQGVASLMYTSPEKDKAVVYWWKLEHFHNQHLPRVQLYGLIPEANYQIRELNRIDTQPLSFEGKVFSGAYLMANGLEIPNNHIVDRKMRNDYSSRVLYLKKME
;
A
#
# COMPACT_ATOMS: atom_id res chain seq x y z
N GLY A 1 -8.14 11.79 7.49
CA GLY A 1 -8.68 12.17 8.82
C GLY A 1 -7.53 12.52 9.73
N THR A 2 -7.12 11.60 10.61
CA THR A 2 -6.04 11.79 11.61
C THR A 2 -4.76 12.41 11.02
N SER A 3 -4.35 11.98 9.83
CA SER A 3 -3.16 12.47 9.12
C SER A 3 -3.14 13.98 8.78
N TYR A 4 -4.26 14.70 8.97
CA TYR A 4 -4.29 16.16 8.79
C TYR A 4 -3.62 16.89 9.94
N PHE A 5 -3.57 16.28 11.13
CA PHE A 5 -3.04 16.90 12.34
C PHE A 5 -1.86 16.13 12.94
N PHE A 6 -1.83 14.80 12.76
CA PHE A 6 -0.85 13.94 13.39
C PHE A 6 -0.01 13.18 12.35
N PRO A 7 1.32 13.04 12.57
CA PRO A 7 2.18 12.26 11.69
C PRO A 7 1.95 10.76 11.87
N ALA A 8 2.42 9.96 10.89
CA ALA A 8 2.26 8.51 10.89
C ALA A 8 2.88 7.80 12.09
N ILE A 9 3.99 8.30 12.63
CA ILE A 9 4.59 7.75 13.84
C ILE A 9 3.65 7.78 15.05
N ALA A 10 2.73 8.75 15.12
CA ALA A 10 1.74 8.84 16.19
C ALA A 10 0.54 7.89 15.99
N MET A 11 0.41 7.24 14.83
CA MET A 11 -0.70 6.36 14.48
C MET A 11 -0.29 4.90 14.62
N ALA A 12 -0.60 4.27 15.76
CA ALA A 12 -0.49 2.81 15.90
C ALA A 12 -1.51 2.13 14.97
N SER A 13 -1.06 1.17 14.15
CA SER A 13 -1.94 0.49 13.21
C SER A 13 -1.63 -1.00 13.18
N HIS A 14 -2.56 -1.81 13.68
CA HIS A 14 -2.32 -3.21 14.02
C HIS A 14 -3.09 -4.17 13.11
N ILE A 15 -2.44 -5.26 12.72
CA ILE A 15 -3.09 -6.38 12.03
C ILE A 15 -3.91 -7.16 13.07
N SER A 16 -5.23 -7.11 12.97
CA SER A 16 -6.16 -7.80 13.89
C SER A 16 -6.78 -9.05 13.26
N ALA A 17 -7.47 -9.88 14.05
CA ALA A 17 -8.20 -11.06 13.57
C ALA A 17 -9.32 -10.75 12.56
N SER A 18 -9.74 -11.78 11.81
CA SER A 18 -10.86 -11.71 10.85
C SER A 18 -11.74 -12.97 10.99
N PRO A 19 -13.06 -12.87 11.24
CA PRO A 19 -13.88 -11.66 11.29
C PRO A 19 -13.42 -10.63 12.33
N ASN A 20 -13.48 -9.35 11.97
CA ASN A 20 -13.10 -8.27 12.86
C ASN A 20 -14.02 -8.20 14.08
N HIS A 21 -13.49 -8.09 15.29
CA HIS A 21 -14.29 -8.15 16.53
C HIS A 21 -15.27 -6.98 16.71
N GLN A 22 -15.01 -5.83 16.09
CA GLN A 22 -15.85 -4.63 16.24
C GLN A 22 -16.97 -4.56 15.18
N THR A 23 -16.67 -5.00 13.96
CA THR A 23 -17.54 -4.81 12.78
C THR A 23 -18.00 -6.11 12.13
N PHE A 24 -17.45 -7.25 12.55
CA PHE A 24 -17.68 -8.58 11.98
C PHE A 24 -17.34 -8.73 10.49
N ARG A 25 -16.72 -7.70 9.88
CA ARG A 25 -16.26 -7.76 8.49
C ARG A 25 -15.13 -8.77 8.33
N ARG A 26 -15.18 -9.50 7.22
CA ARG A 26 -14.13 -10.43 6.80
C ARG A 26 -13.27 -9.74 5.75
N ILE A 27 -12.03 -9.41 6.11
CA ILE A 27 -11.08 -8.73 5.23
C ILE A 27 -9.85 -9.63 5.05
N PRO A 28 -9.38 -9.88 3.81
CA PRO A 28 -8.19 -10.69 3.57
C PRO A 28 -6.96 -10.17 4.32
N LEU A 29 -6.10 -11.10 4.75
CA LEU A 29 -4.91 -10.77 5.54
C LEU A 29 -3.99 -9.78 4.82
N LYS A 30 -3.75 -9.96 3.52
CA LYS A 30 -2.99 -9.02 2.66
C LYS A 30 -3.47 -7.58 2.80
N TYR A 31 -4.78 -7.35 2.68
CA TYR A 31 -5.35 -6.01 2.75
C TYR A 31 -5.19 -5.40 4.15
N ARG A 32 -5.42 -6.19 5.21
CA ARG A 32 -5.20 -5.75 6.60
C ARG A 32 -3.74 -5.38 6.86
N ILE A 33 -2.80 -6.16 6.34
CA ILE A 33 -1.36 -5.88 6.43
C ILE A 33 -1.04 -4.55 5.76
N ASP A 34 -1.46 -4.35 4.52
CA ASP A 34 -1.12 -3.13 3.76
C ASP A 34 -1.68 -1.86 4.42
N VAL A 35 -2.89 -1.94 4.99
CA VAL A 35 -3.46 -0.84 5.79
C VAL A 35 -2.63 -0.60 7.06
N ALA A 36 -2.27 -1.66 7.78
CA ALA A 36 -1.48 -1.54 9.00
C ALA A 36 -0.06 -0.98 8.74
N MET A 37 0.51 -1.31 7.57
CA MET A 37 1.81 -0.80 7.14
C MET A 37 1.81 0.71 6.86
N SER A 38 0.66 1.40 6.75
CA SER A 38 0.62 2.85 6.48
C SER A 38 0.76 3.72 7.74
N GLY A 39 1.07 3.12 8.89
CA GLY A 39 1.34 3.80 10.15
C GLY A 39 2.40 3.04 10.93
N ARG A 40 2.42 3.16 12.26
CA ARG A 40 3.27 2.34 13.12
C ARG A 40 2.71 0.92 13.21
N LEU A 41 3.23 0.05 12.32
CA LEU A 41 2.82 -1.35 12.21
C LEU A 41 2.96 -2.11 13.54
N GLY A 42 1.91 -2.83 13.89
CA GLY A 42 1.89 -3.85 14.96
C GLY A 42 0.97 -5.02 14.62
N MET A 43 0.86 -5.97 15.55
CA MET A 43 0.02 -7.16 15.40
C MET A 43 -0.81 -7.39 16.66
N GLU A 44 -2.11 -7.63 16.45
CA GLU A 44 -3.13 -7.99 17.44
C GLU A 44 -3.93 -9.20 16.94
N ILE A 45 -3.25 -10.09 16.22
CA ILE A 45 -3.78 -11.39 15.79
C ILE A 45 -2.99 -12.48 16.49
N GLN A 46 -3.69 -13.50 16.97
CA GLN A 46 -3.10 -14.55 17.77
C GLN A 46 -2.38 -15.58 16.86
N PRO A 47 -1.05 -15.79 17.00
CA PRO A 47 -0.29 -16.63 16.06
C PRO A 47 -0.69 -18.10 16.04
N GLN A 48 -1.21 -18.67 17.14
CA GLN A 48 -1.70 -20.06 17.17
C GLN A 48 -2.89 -20.28 16.22
N ASP A 49 -3.66 -19.23 15.93
CA ASP A 49 -4.88 -19.32 15.11
C ASP A 49 -4.61 -19.05 13.62
N MET A 50 -3.35 -18.79 13.28
CA MET A 50 -2.92 -18.51 11.90
C MET A 50 -2.43 -19.77 11.20
N THR A 51 -2.76 -19.91 9.92
CA THR A 51 -2.17 -20.94 9.07
C THR A 51 -0.68 -20.69 8.83
N THR A 52 0.04 -21.69 8.32
CA THR A 52 1.46 -21.55 7.96
C THR A 52 1.66 -20.44 6.92
N GLU A 53 0.79 -20.38 5.90
CA GLU A 53 0.84 -19.39 4.83
C GLU A 53 0.60 -17.98 5.36
N GLU A 54 -0.34 -17.82 6.30
CA GLU A 54 -0.61 -16.54 6.94
C GLU A 54 0.58 -16.06 7.79
N LYS A 55 1.25 -16.99 8.50
CA LYS A 55 2.46 -16.68 9.27
C LYS A 55 3.58 -16.21 8.35
N GLU A 56 3.82 -16.91 7.24
CA GLU A 56 4.84 -16.53 6.27
C GLU A 56 4.53 -15.18 5.62
N LEU A 57 3.26 -14.90 5.29
CA LEU A 57 2.85 -13.60 4.77
C LEU A 57 3.13 -12.47 5.79
N CYS A 58 2.79 -12.66 7.07
CA CYS A 58 3.09 -11.69 8.12
C CYS A 58 4.59 -11.50 8.33
N LYS A 59 5.39 -12.59 8.32
CA LYS A 59 6.86 -12.49 8.45
C LYS A 59 7.47 -11.67 7.31
N LYS A 60 7.06 -11.96 6.07
CA LYS A 60 7.49 -11.20 4.88
C LYS A 60 7.13 -9.72 5.03
N ALA A 61 5.88 -9.42 5.37
CA ALA A 61 5.42 -8.05 5.53
C ALA A 61 6.15 -7.29 6.64
N ILE A 62 6.46 -7.94 7.77
CA ILE A 62 7.26 -7.34 8.85
C ILE A 62 8.67 -7.02 8.37
N ALA A 63 9.29 -7.92 7.60
CA ALA A 63 10.63 -7.70 7.05
C ALA A 63 10.63 -6.53 6.05
N GLU A 64 9.67 -6.48 5.13
CA GLU A 64 9.53 -5.39 4.16
C GLU A 64 9.16 -4.06 4.85
N TYR A 65 8.30 -4.08 5.87
CA TYR A 65 7.99 -2.88 6.64
C TYR A 65 9.24 -2.33 7.35
N LYS A 66 10.17 -3.18 7.81
CA LYS A 66 11.44 -2.72 8.38
C LYS A 66 12.31 -1.99 7.35
N GLU A 67 12.26 -2.38 6.08
CA GLU A 67 12.97 -1.69 5.00
C GLU A 67 12.45 -0.26 4.78
N ILE A 68 11.12 -0.09 4.83
CA ILE A 68 10.48 1.20 4.56
C ILE A 68 10.10 2.01 5.80
N ARG A 69 10.38 1.48 7.00
CA ARG A 69 9.89 2.04 8.28
C ARG A 69 10.23 3.51 8.45
N SER A 70 11.45 3.91 8.11
CA SER A 70 11.89 5.30 8.27
C SER A 70 11.10 6.24 7.36
N VAL A 71 10.81 5.81 6.13
CA VAL A 71 10.01 6.58 5.17
C VAL A 71 8.57 6.71 5.67
N VAL A 72 7.96 5.61 6.14
CA VAL A 72 6.57 5.65 6.61
C VAL A 72 6.41 6.47 7.90
N GLN A 73 7.30 6.29 8.88
CA GLN A 73 7.13 6.90 10.20
C GLN A 73 7.54 8.38 10.23
N PHE A 74 8.55 8.77 9.44
CA PHE A 74 9.16 10.09 9.51
C PHE A 74 9.12 10.87 8.19
N GLY A 75 8.66 10.27 7.09
CA GLY A 75 8.56 10.94 5.80
C GLY A 75 7.36 11.87 5.70
N ASP A 76 7.39 12.70 4.67
CA ASP A 76 6.30 13.62 4.33
C ASP A 76 5.11 12.85 3.77
N ILE A 77 3.93 13.05 4.35
CA ILE A 77 2.68 12.41 3.91
C ILE A 77 1.98 13.24 2.84
N TYR A 78 1.65 12.59 1.72
CA TYR A 78 0.82 13.13 0.66
C TYR A 78 -0.45 12.29 0.55
N ARG A 79 -1.62 12.92 0.68
CA ARG A 79 -2.93 12.27 0.48
C ARG A 79 -3.27 12.37 -1.00
N LEU A 80 -3.28 11.23 -1.69
CA LEU A 80 -3.40 11.19 -3.14
C LEU A 80 -4.86 11.12 -3.59
N ILE A 81 -5.61 10.17 -3.03
CA ILE A 81 -7.05 10.02 -3.30
C ILE A 81 -7.76 9.83 -1.98
N SER A 82 -8.71 10.73 -1.70
CA SER A 82 -9.50 10.71 -0.49
C SER A 82 -10.62 9.65 -0.59
N PRO A 83 -10.80 8.80 0.45
CA PRO A 83 -11.90 7.84 0.47
C PRO A 83 -13.29 8.50 0.49
N TYR A 84 -13.37 9.80 0.80
CA TYR A 84 -14.63 10.55 0.87
C TYR A 84 -15.09 11.11 -0.49
N GLU A 85 -14.22 11.09 -1.49
CA GLU A 85 -14.53 11.52 -2.87
C GLU A 85 -15.26 10.44 -3.67
N LYS A 86 -15.46 9.25 -3.09
CA LYS A 86 -16.20 8.12 -3.69
C LYS A 86 -15.70 7.71 -5.08
N GLN A 87 -14.39 7.79 -5.30
CA GLN A 87 -13.75 7.35 -6.56
C GLN A 87 -13.43 5.83 -6.56
N GLY A 88 -13.99 5.06 -5.62
CA GLY A 88 -13.77 3.62 -5.49
C GLY A 88 -12.41 3.20 -4.92
N VAL A 89 -11.49 4.15 -4.71
CA VAL A 89 -10.14 3.91 -4.20
C VAL A 89 -9.76 4.95 -3.14
N ALA A 90 -8.86 4.56 -2.24
CA ALA A 90 -8.09 5.48 -1.43
C ALA A 90 -6.61 5.29 -1.69
N SER A 91 -5.86 6.39 -1.67
CA SER A 91 -4.42 6.33 -1.83
C SER A 91 -3.73 7.45 -1.07
N LEU A 92 -2.56 7.12 -0.51
CA LEU A 92 -1.64 8.07 0.10
C LEU A 92 -0.22 7.62 -0.20
N MET A 93 0.75 8.51 -0.01
CA MET A 93 2.15 8.17 -0.08
C MET A 93 2.96 8.89 1.00
N TYR A 94 4.11 8.30 1.31
CA TYR A 94 5.15 8.90 2.13
C TYR A 94 6.40 9.09 1.30
N THR A 95 7.11 10.20 1.48
CA THR A 95 8.40 10.47 0.81
C THR A 95 9.46 10.78 1.86
N SER A 96 10.68 10.25 1.68
CA SER A 96 11.81 10.62 2.54
C SER A 96 12.11 12.11 2.44
N PRO A 97 12.70 12.74 3.48
CA PRO A 97 13.11 14.14 3.41
C PRO A 97 14.03 14.45 2.21
N GLU A 98 14.90 13.51 1.85
CA GLU A 98 15.84 13.59 0.72
C GLU A 98 15.15 13.35 -0.63
N LYS A 99 13.89 12.91 -0.62
CA LYS A 99 13.09 12.52 -1.80
C LYS A 99 13.74 11.43 -2.65
N ASP A 100 14.66 10.66 -2.07
CA ASP A 100 15.31 9.51 -2.70
C ASP A 100 14.47 8.23 -2.59
N LYS A 101 13.49 8.21 -1.69
CA LYS A 101 12.62 7.05 -1.41
C LYS A 101 11.20 7.51 -1.22
N ALA A 102 10.24 6.74 -1.73
CA ALA A 102 8.83 6.95 -1.45
C ALA A 102 8.07 5.62 -1.34
N VAL A 103 6.98 5.62 -0.58
CA VAL A 103 6.09 4.48 -0.44
C VAL A 103 4.67 4.92 -0.77
N VAL A 104 4.07 4.33 -1.79
CA VAL A 104 2.69 4.58 -2.21
C VAL A 104 1.80 3.46 -1.73
N TYR A 105 0.69 3.81 -1.10
CA TYR A 105 -0.35 2.89 -0.67
C TYR A 105 -1.57 3.10 -1.54
N TRP A 106 -2.16 2.01 -2.01
CA TRP A 106 -3.37 2.02 -2.80
C TRP A 106 -4.32 0.94 -2.30
N TRP A 107 -5.58 1.31 -2.10
CA TRP A 107 -6.62 0.42 -1.61
C TRP A 107 -7.90 0.59 -2.43
N LYS A 108 -8.42 -0.53 -2.94
CA LYS A 108 -9.75 -0.59 -3.53
C LYS A 108 -10.79 -0.66 -2.41
N LEU A 109 -11.71 0.30 -2.39
CA LEU A 109 -12.74 0.44 -1.36
C LEU A 109 -14.07 -0.18 -1.76
N GLU A 110 -14.35 -0.24 -3.05
CA GLU A 110 -15.65 -0.63 -3.59
C GLU A 110 -15.48 -1.70 -4.67
N HIS A 111 -16.48 -2.58 -4.79
CA HIS A 111 -16.45 -3.73 -5.68
C HIS A 111 -17.38 -3.46 -6.86
N PHE A 112 -16.78 -3.34 -8.05
CA PHE A 112 -17.52 -2.99 -9.26
C PHE A 112 -17.20 -3.94 -10.40
N HIS A 113 -18.16 -4.10 -11.30
CA HIS A 113 -17.95 -4.64 -12.64
C HIS A 113 -17.76 -3.48 -13.63
N ASN A 114 -16.75 -3.57 -14.49
CA ASN A 114 -16.47 -2.62 -15.58
C ASN A 114 -16.24 -1.14 -15.19
N GLN A 115 -15.82 -0.86 -13.95
CA GLN A 115 -15.43 0.50 -13.58
C GLN A 115 -13.95 0.76 -13.84
N HIS A 116 -13.66 1.88 -14.50
CA HIS A 116 -12.32 2.41 -14.64
C HIS A 116 -11.97 3.15 -13.33
N LEU A 117 -10.97 2.65 -12.61
CA LEU A 117 -10.46 3.34 -11.43
C LEU A 117 -9.53 4.47 -11.87
N PRO A 118 -9.48 5.59 -11.14
CA PRO A 118 -8.63 6.72 -11.49
C PRO A 118 -7.15 6.31 -11.45
N ARG A 119 -6.35 6.90 -12.34
CA ARG A 119 -4.89 6.84 -12.21
C ARG A 119 -4.45 7.62 -10.97
N VAL A 120 -3.44 7.09 -10.29
CA VAL A 120 -2.93 7.72 -9.07
C VAL A 120 -1.70 8.54 -9.43
N GLN A 121 -1.90 9.86 -9.56
CA GLN A 121 -0.80 10.82 -9.66
C GLN A 121 -0.05 10.90 -8.33
N LEU A 122 1.28 10.89 -8.39
CA LEU A 122 2.14 10.98 -7.21
C LEU A 122 2.49 12.43 -6.88
N TYR A 123 3.03 12.68 -5.70
CA TYR A 123 3.48 14.00 -5.25
C TYR A 123 4.79 13.90 -4.47
N GLY A 124 5.46 15.02 -4.25
CA GLY A 124 6.63 15.10 -3.36
C GLY A 124 7.93 14.52 -3.93
N LEU A 125 7.95 14.09 -5.19
CA LEU A 125 9.13 13.58 -5.88
C LEU A 125 9.98 14.71 -6.49
N ILE A 126 11.22 14.43 -6.85
CA ILE A 126 12.07 15.34 -7.63
C ILE A 126 11.73 15.15 -9.12
N PRO A 127 11.27 16.19 -9.84
CA PRO A 127 10.81 16.05 -11.23
C PRO A 127 11.85 15.40 -12.17
N GLU A 128 13.11 15.80 -12.04
CA GLU A 128 14.23 15.41 -12.91
C GLU A 128 14.86 14.07 -12.49
N ALA A 129 14.53 13.54 -11.30
CA ALA A 129 15.08 12.29 -10.83
C ALA A 129 14.32 11.09 -11.42
N ASN A 130 15.03 9.99 -11.59
CA ASN A 130 14.48 8.71 -12.04
C ASN A 130 14.23 7.79 -10.85
N TYR A 131 13.07 7.15 -10.80
CA TYR A 131 12.67 6.25 -9.71
C TYR A 131 12.34 4.86 -10.26
N GLN A 132 12.94 3.82 -9.68
CA GLN A 132 12.55 2.44 -9.90
C GLN A 132 11.42 2.04 -8.94
N ILE A 133 10.44 1.31 -9.44
CA ILE A 133 9.27 0.86 -8.67
C ILE A 133 9.41 -0.62 -8.31
N ARG A 134 9.09 -0.97 -7.06
CA ARG A 134 8.97 -2.35 -6.58
C ARG A 134 7.68 -2.53 -5.78
N GLU A 135 6.96 -3.63 -5.99
CA GLU A 135 5.80 -3.95 -5.15
C GLU A 135 6.27 -4.65 -3.87
N LEU A 136 5.79 -4.18 -2.71
CA LEU A 136 5.96 -4.84 -1.43
C LEU A 136 4.76 -5.73 -1.11
N ASN A 137 5.01 -6.78 -0.33
CA ASN A 137 4.01 -7.70 0.16
C ASN A 137 3.24 -8.42 -0.97
N ARG A 138 3.79 -8.44 -2.19
CA ARG A 138 3.11 -9.00 -3.37
C ARG A 138 2.61 -10.41 -3.12
N ILE A 139 1.33 -10.64 -3.46
CA ILE A 139 0.68 -11.96 -3.51
C ILE A 139 0.35 -12.39 -4.94
N ASP A 140 0.41 -11.47 -5.90
CA ASP A 140 0.13 -11.74 -7.31
C ASP A 140 1.14 -12.74 -7.87
N THR A 141 0.66 -13.64 -8.72
CA THR A 141 1.47 -14.64 -9.43
C THR A 141 2.37 -14.02 -10.50
N GLN A 142 2.09 -12.78 -10.88
CA GLN A 142 2.86 -12.00 -11.84
C GLN A 142 3.17 -10.62 -11.25
N PRO A 143 4.35 -10.05 -11.56
CA PRO A 143 4.66 -8.68 -11.18
C PRO A 143 3.73 -7.69 -11.87
N LEU A 144 3.59 -6.50 -11.29
CA LEU A 144 2.92 -5.39 -11.98
C LEU A 144 3.68 -5.08 -13.28
N SER A 145 2.96 -4.64 -14.31
CA SER A 145 3.55 -4.34 -15.63
C SER A 145 4.63 -3.24 -15.61
N PHE A 146 4.69 -2.47 -14.53
CA PHE A 146 5.67 -1.42 -14.26
C PHE A 146 6.66 -1.74 -13.14
N GLU A 147 6.55 -2.91 -12.49
CA GLU A 147 7.51 -3.34 -11.48
C GLU A 147 8.91 -3.52 -12.12
N GLY A 148 9.94 -2.98 -11.48
CA GLY A 148 11.32 -2.95 -11.96
C GLY A 148 11.60 -1.86 -13.01
N LYS A 149 10.57 -1.22 -13.59
CA LYS A 149 10.75 -0.11 -14.53
C LYS A 149 11.11 1.19 -13.82
N VAL A 150 11.68 2.10 -14.59
CA VAL A 150 12.17 3.41 -14.13
C VAL A 150 11.35 4.51 -14.81
N PHE A 151 10.90 5.48 -14.01
CA PHE A 151 10.15 6.64 -14.47
C PHE A 151 10.72 7.92 -13.87
N SER A 152 10.65 9.03 -14.60
CA SER A 152 10.98 10.33 -14.02
C SER A 152 9.95 10.75 -12.98
N GLY A 153 10.36 11.51 -11.97
CA GLY A 153 9.45 12.09 -11.00
C GLY A 153 8.39 12.97 -11.68
N ALA A 154 8.77 13.71 -12.72
CA ALA A 154 7.84 14.51 -13.53
C ALA A 154 6.73 13.65 -14.16
N TYR A 155 7.08 12.49 -14.74
CA TYR A 155 6.11 11.58 -15.32
C TYR A 155 5.15 11.03 -14.25
N LEU A 156 5.69 10.57 -13.12
CA LEU A 156 4.90 10.00 -12.03
C LEU A 156 3.93 11.03 -11.41
N MET A 157 4.35 12.28 -11.31
CA MET A 157 3.50 13.35 -10.78
C MET A 157 2.46 13.85 -11.80
N ALA A 158 2.79 13.85 -13.10
CA ALA A 158 1.86 14.32 -14.14
C ALA A 158 0.87 13.24 -14.63
N ASN A 159 1.30 11.98 -14.73
CA ASN A 159 0.52 10.90 -15.34
C ASN A 159 0.08 9.83 -14.35
N GLY A 160 0.83 9.65 -13.26
CA GLY A 160 0.56 8.63 -12.27
C GLY A 160 0.80 7.20 -12.75
N LEU A 161 0.28 6.26 -11.98
CA LEU A 161 0.34 4.82 -12.28
C LEU A 161 -1.08 4.26 -12.45
N GLU A 162 -1.21 3.33 -13.40
CA GLU A 162 -2.43 2.56 -13.61
C GLU A 162 -2.34 1.25 -12.83
N ILE A 163 -3.02 1.18 -11.69
CA ILE A 163 -2.96 0.06 -10.77
C ILE A 163 -4.10 -0.93 -11.11
N PRO A 164 -3.80 -2.23 -11.32
CA PRO A 164 -4.83 -3.23 -11.58
C PRO A 164 -5.87 -3.32 -10.45
N ASN A 165 -7.15 -3.32 -10.83
CA ASN A 165 -8.26 -3.32 -9.88
C ASN A 165 -8.29 -4.57 -8.99
N ASN A 166 -7.75 -5.70 -9.45
CA ASN A 166 -7.80 -6.98 -8.75
C ASN A 166 -6.41 -7.60 -8.63
N HIS A 167 -6.23 -8.46 -7.63
CA HIS A 167 -5.05 -9.32 -7.53
C HIS A 167 -5.07 -10.42 -8.59
N ILE A 168 -3.94 -10.66 -9.24
CA ILE A 168 -3.75 -11.81 -10.15
C ILE A 168 -3.29 -13.00 -9.32
N VAL A 169 -4.24 -13.78 -8.81
CA VAL A 169 -3.98 -14.93 -7.93
C VAL A 169 -4.70 -16.19 -8.40
N ASP A 170 -4.30 -17.33 -7.83
CA ASP A 170 -5.01 -18.60 -7.98
C ASP A 170 -6.51 -18.45 -7.72
N ARG A 171 -7.33 -19.19 -8.45
CA ARG A 171 -8.80 -19.10 -8.37
C ARG A 171 -9.33 -19.20 -6.94
N LYS A 172 -8.74 -20.06 -6.10
CA LYS A 172 -9.13 -20.27 -4.70
C LYS A 172 -8.85 -19.08 -3.77
N MET A 173 -7.94 -18.18 -4.17
CA MET A 173 -7.53 -17.01 -3.39
C MET A 173 -8.23 -15.72 -3.86
N ARG A 174 -8.97 -15.78 -4.98
CA ARG A 174 -9.68 -14.62 -5.53
C ARG A 174 -10.73 -14.13 -4.55
N ASN A 175 -10.78 -12.82 -4.41
CA ASN A 175 -11.75 -12.10 -3.60
C ASN A 175 -11.87 -10.67 -4.17
N ASP A 176 -12.82 -9.88 -3.65
CA ASP A 176 -13.13 -8.57 -4.23
C ASP A 176 -12.20 -7.43 -3.76
N TYR A 177 -11.38 -7.70 -2.73
CA TYR A 177 -10.43 -6.75 -2.16
C TYR A 177 -9.12 -6.73 -2.96
N SER A 178 -8.54 -5.53 -3.09
CA SER A 178 -7.27 -5.34 -3.75
C SER A 178 -6.52 -4.19 -3.08
N SER A 179 -5.25 -4.41 -2.76
CA SER A 179 -4.36 -3.39 -2.21
C SER A 179 -2.96 -3.55 -2.76
N ARG A 180 -2.23 -2.43 -2.89
CA ARG A 180 -0.85 -2.38 -3.37
C ARG A 180 -0.04 -1.45 -2.49
N VAL A 181 1.19 -1.87 -2.19
CA VAL A 181 2.20 -1.04 -1.54
C VAL A 181 3.38 -0.97 -2.49
N LEU A 182 3.67 0.21 -3.03
CA LEU A 182 4.72 0.41 -4.02
C LEU A 182 5.86 1.17 -3.37
N TYR A 183 7.07 0.61 -3.42
CA TYR A 183 8.29 1.27 -2.99
C TYR A 183 9.02 1.85 -4.21
N LEU A 184 9.27 3.15 -4.16
CA LEU A 184 10.00 3.90 -5.16
C LEU A 184 11.38 4.21 -4.60
N LYS A 185 12.43 3.89 -5.35
CA LYS A 185 13.81 4.23 -5.04
C LYS A 185 14.42 5.04 -6.18
N LYS A 186 14.96 6.21 -5.86
CA LYS A 186 15.71 7.05 -6.80
C LYS A 186 16.92 6.27 -7.30
N MET A 187 17.14 6.32 -8.60
CA MET A 187 18.31 5.76 -9.28
C MET A 187 19.49 6.74 -9.13
N GLU A 188 20.69 6.17 -9.00
CA GLU A 188 21.94 6.93 -9.02
C GLU A 188 22.19 7.59 -10.39
#